data_AF-A0AAJ2TH13-F1
#
_entry.id   AF-A0AAJ2TH13-F1
#
_cell.length_a   1.000
_cell.length_b   1.000
_cell.length_c   1.000
_cell.angle_alpha   90.00
_cell.angle_beta   90.00
_cell.angle_gamma   90.00
#
_symmetry.space_group_name_H-M   'P 1'
#
loop_
_entity.id
_entity.type
_entity.pdbx_description
1 polymer ?
#
loop_
_entity_poly.entity_id
_entity_poly.type
_entity_poly.pdbx_seq_one_letter_code
_entity_poly.pdbx_strand_id
1 'polypeptide(L)'
;MKNKLEMLGLNTEFEELNIHNFQEESFQNNVSFLDFDAVIIGANFISSSYSESTTSPYQNKRLLSQYASCQIKEDFARIKEQLVELLKQGKNIFILIGRNENCYVYTGEKNIVLRVKMLV
;
A
#
# COMPACT_ATOMS: atom_id res chain seq x y z
N MET A 1 34.00 10.10 0.93
CA MET A 1 32.93 10.64 0.05
C MET A 1 31.73 10.87 0.93
N LYS A 2 31.11 12.07 0.92
CA LYS A 2 29.87 12.31 1.66
C LYS A 2 28.77 11.52 0.97
N ASN A 3 28.20 10.50 1.63
CA ASN A 3 26.99 9.87 1.15
C ASN A 3 25.94 10.97 0.99
N LYS A 4 25.41 11.10 -0.22
CA LYS A 4 24.24 11.93 -0.50
C LYS A 4 23.10 11.22 0.22
N LEU A 5 22.58 11.84 1.29
CA LEU A 5 21.50 11.27 2.06
C LEU A 5 20.26 11.23 1.16
N GLU A 6 19.82 10.04 0.75
CA GLU A 6 18.64 9.85 -0.10
C GLU A 6 17.45 9.36 0.74
N MET A 7 16.30 10.00 0.54
CA MET A 7 15.09 9.81 1.33
C MET A 7 13.93 9.40 0.41
N LEU A 8 13.19 8.37 0.80
CA LEU A 8 11.98 7.95 0.11
C LEU A 8 10.75 8.34 0.95
N GLY A 9 9.82 9.09 0.35
CA GLY A 9 8.47 9.30 0.85
C GLY A 9 7.49 8.35 0.18
N LEU A 10 6.70 7.63 0.98
CA LEU A 10 5.67 6.72 0.49
C LEU A 10 4.29 7.16 0.98
N ASN A 11 3.36 7.39 0.04
CA ASN A 11 1.99 7.82 0.34
C ASN A 11 1.94 9.02 1.32
N THR A 12 2.85 9.95 1.08
CA THR A 12 3.04 11.18 1.84
C THR A 12 3.00 12.32 0.84
N GLU A 13 2.53 13.48 1.28
CA GLU A 13 2.52 14.70 0.47
C GLU A 13 3.27 15.77 1.23
N PHE A 14 4.17 16.47 0.55
CA PHE A 14 4.81 17.68 1.04
C PHE A 14 4.46 18.82 0.08
N GLU A 15 3.70 19.82 0.56
CA GLU A 15 3.43 21.01 -0.25
C GLU A 15 4.74 21.68 -0.67
N GLU A 16 4.91 21.87 -1.99
CA GLU A 16 5.89 22.75 -2.63
C GLU A 16 7.39 22.53 -2.32
N LEU A 17 7.78 21.35 -1.84
CA LEU A 17 9.19 21.09 -1.54
C LEU A 17 9.81 20.20 -2.61
N ASN A 18 10.47 20.82 -3.60
CA ASN A 18 11.42 20.13 -4.48
C ASN A 18 12.70 19.82 -3.68
N ILE A 19 12.58 18.91 -2.69
CA ILE A 19 13.65 18.57 -1.76
C ILE A 19 14.70 17.77 -2.53
N HIS A 20 15.93 18.29 -2.56
CA HIS A 20 17.03 17.54 -3.13
C HIS A 20 17.21 16.22 -2.38
N ASN A 21 17.33 15.11 -3.12
CA ASN A 21 17.47 13.74 -2.60
C ASN A 21 16.21 13.17 -1.95
N PHE A 22 15.04 13.71 -2.26
CA PHE A 22 13.77 13.14 -1.85
C PHE A 22 13.05 12.57 -3.08
N GLN A 23 12.64 11.31 -2.99
CA GLN A 23 11.76 10.69 -3.98
C GLN A 23 10.41 10.44 -3.32
N GLU A 24 9.33 10.92 -3.93
CA GLU A 24 7.97 10.70 -3.45
C GLU A 24 7.26 9.68 -4.33
N GLU A 25 6.63 8.68 -3.70
CA GLU A 25 5.97 7.58 -4.40
C GLU A 25 4.63 7.20 -3.77
N SER A 26 3.74 6.65 -4.58
CA SER A 26 2.49 6.04 -4.09
C SER A 26 2.77 4.72 -3.37
N PHE A 27 1.91 4.34 -2.41
CA PHE A 27 2.08 3.10 -1.63
C PHE A 27 2.23 1.83 -2.48
N GLN A 28 1.48 1.77 -3.58
CA GLN A 28 1.46 0.63 -4.50
C GLN A 28 2.69 0.56 -5.44
N ASN A 29 3.61 1.52 -5.39
CA ASN A 29 4.77 1.50 -6.27
C ASN A 29 5.80 0.42 -5.83
N ASN A 30 6.48 -0.17 -6.81
CA ASN A 30 7.47 -1.22 -6.65
C ASN A 30 8.90 -0.69 -6.43
N VAL A 31 9.03 0.52 -5.87
CA VAL A 31 10.34 1.08 -5.52
C VAL A 31 11.03 0.24 -4.44
N SER A 32 12.33 0.00 -4.63
CA SER A 32 13.19 -0.65 -3.65
C SER A 32 13.58 0.35 -2.57
N PHE A 33 13.29 0.03 -1.31
CA PHE A 33 13.63 0.91 -0.19
C PHE A 33 15.10 0.78 0.20
N LEU A 34 15.74 -0.33 -0.18
CA LEU A 34 17.09 -0.69 0.25
C LEU A 34 18.15 0.28 -0.28
N ASP A 35 17.82 1.01 -1.34
CA ASP A 35 18.70 2.00 -1.97
C ASP A 35 18.68 3.36 -1.26
N PHE A 36 17.72 3.58 -0.35
CA PHE A 36 17.55 4.84 0.38
C PHE A 36 18.15 4.79 1.79
N ASP A 37 18.63 5.91 2.29
CA ASP A 37 19.18 6.03 3.65
C ASP A 37 18.09 6.16 4.71
N ALA A 38 16.93 6.70 4.33
CA ALA A 38 15.76 6.81 5.18
C ALA A 38 14.45 6.67 4.39
N VAL A 39 13.42 6.15 5.06
CA VAL A 39 12.07 6.02 4.49
C VAL A 39 11.06 6.72 5.39
N ILE A 40 10.17 7.50 4.79
CA ILE A 40 9.03 8.16 5.42
C ILE A 40 7.77 7.55 4.82
N ILE A 41 6.88 6.98 5.65
CA ILE A 41 5.61 6.41 5.22
C ILE A 41 4.46 7.24 5.78
N GLY A 42 3.68 7.86 4.90
CA GLY A 42 2.37 8.39 5.22
C GLY A 42 1.33 7.28 5.23
N ALA A 43 0.73 7.02 6.40
CA ALA A 43 -0.28 5.97 6.54
C ALA A 43 -1.72 6.44 6.27
N ASN A 44 -1.88 7.67 5.78
CA ASN A 44 -3.19 8.29 5.59
C ASN A 44 -3.79 7.83 4.25
N PHE A 45 -5.05 7.39 4.25
CA PHE A 45 -5.77 7.09 3.00
C PHE A 45 -5.07 6.08 2.05
N ILE A 46 -4.28 5.11 2.56
CA ILE A 46 -3.55 4.12 1.72
C ILE A 46 -4.49 3.43 0.71
N SER A 47 -5.73 3.12 1.13
CA SER A 47 -6.73 2.48 0.26
C SER A 47 -7.06 3.31 -0.98
N SER A 48 -6.83 4.62 -0.93
CA SER A 48 -7.03 5.56 -2.03
C SER A 48 -6.05 5.43 -3.19
N SER A 49 -4.90 4.80 -2.97
CA SER A 49 -3.98 4.44 -4.04
C SER A 49 -4.53 3.34 -4.97
N TYR A 50 -5.55 2.58 -4.54
CA TYR A 50 -5.98 1.37 -5.24
C TYR A 50 -7.33 1.53 -5.95
N SER A 51 -7.49 0.78 -7.05
CA SER A 51 -8.73 0.78 -7.85
C SER A 51 -9.93 0.27 -7.05
N GLU A 52 -11.06 0.97 -7.18
CA GLU A 52 -12.34 0.55 -6.61
C GLU A 52 -13.03 -0.51 -7.47
N SER A 53 -13.94 -1.26 -6.84
CA SER A 53 -14.83 -2.16 -7.56
C SER A 53 -15.77 -1.36 -8.46
N THR A 54 -16.14 -1.94 -9.61
CA THR A 54 -17.17 -1.38 -10.49
C THR A 54 -18.58 -1.50 -9.91
N THR A 55 -18.75 -2.30 -8.86
CA THR A 55 -19.98 -2.39 -8.07
C THR A 55 -19.99 -1.32 -6.99
N SER A 56 -21.17 -0.75 -6.70
CA SER A 56 -21.39 0.28 -5.68
C SER A 56 -20.68 0.01 -4.33
N PRO A 57 -20.38 1.07 -3.55
CA PRO A 57 -19.80 0.95 -2.21
C PRO A 57 -20.52 -0.11 -1.36
N TYR A 58 -19.76 -0.93 -0.64
CA TYR A 58 -20.34 -1.94 0.25
C TYR A 58 -20.57 -1.33 1.64
N GLN A 59 -21.81 -1.36 2.13
CA GLN A 59 -22.20 -0.77 3.42
C GLN A 59 -21.77 0.70 3.59
N ASN A 60 -21.91 1.51 2.53
CA ASN A 60 -21.46 2.92 2.48
C ASN A 60 -19.96 3.12 2.72
N LYS A 61 -19.14 2.08 2.50
CA LYS A 61 -17.68 2.16 2.56
C LYS A 61 -17.06 1.77 1.23
N ARG A 62 -15.85 2.25 0.98
CA ARG A 62 -15.06 1.92 -0.20
C ARG A 62 -14.92 0.40 -0.33
N LEU A 63 -15.16 -0.11 -1.54
CA LEU A 63 -14.94 -1.51 -1.88
C LEU A 63 -13.84 -1.56 -2.94
N LEU A 64 -12.72 -2.19 -2.63
CA LEU A 64 -11.64 -2.37 -3.60
C LEU A 64 -12.02 -3.42 -4.66
N SER A 65 -11.49 -3.28 -5.87
CA SER A 65 -11.64 -4.29 -6.91
C SER A 65 -11.00 -5.62 -6.47
N GLN A 66 -11.36 -6.75 -7.10
CA GLN A 66 -10.73 -8.04 -6.78
C GLN A 66 -9.21 -8.00 -6.98
N TYR A 67 -8.76 -7.35 -8.06
CA TYR A 67 -7.34 -7.15 -8.35
C TYR A 67 -6.66 -6.30 -7.26
N ALA A 68 -7.21 -5.12 -6.96
CA ALA A 68 -6.69 -4.24 -5.91
C ALA A 68 -6.68 -4.89 -4.52
N SER A 69 -7.66 -5.76 -4.25
CA SER A 69 -7.75 -6.48 -2.97
C SER A 69 -6.62 -7.50 -2.79
N CYS A 70 -6.12 -8.10 -3.87
CA CYS A 70 -4.92 -8.94 -3.83
C CYS A 70 -3.67 -8.07 -3.75
N GLN A 71 -3.58 -7.06 -4.63
CA GLN A 71 -2.44 -6.17 -4.74
C GLN A 71 -2.09 -5.48 -3.42
N ILE A 72 -3.08 -4.92 -2.72
CA ILE A 72 -2.85 -4.24 -1.44
C ILE A 72 -2.24 -5.17 -0.39
N LYS A 73 -2.62 -6.46 -0.37
CA LYS A 73 -2.05 -7.45 0.57
C LYS A 73 -0.61 -7.77 0.23
N GLU A 74 -0.31 -7.95 -1.06
CA GLU A 74 1.04 -8.20 -1.57
C GLU A 74 1.96 -7.00 -1.29
N ASP A 75 1.48 -5.78 -1.52
CA ASP A 75 2.21 -4.55 -1.23
C ASP A 75 2.49 -4.38 0.26
N PHE A 76 1.50 -4.62 1.14
CA PHE A 76 1.74 -4.61 2.59
C PHE A 76 2.78 -5.66 3.01
N ALA A 77 2.75 -6.88 2.44
CA ALA A 77 3.72 -7.92 2.74
C ALA A 77 5.13 -7.52 2.29
N ARG A 78 5.27 -7.08 1.03
CA ARG A 78 6.52 -6.61 0.44
C ARG A 78 7.12 -5.43 1.21
N ILE A 79 6.31 -4.42 1.52
CA ILE A 79 6.74 -3.26 2.30
C ILE A 79 7.23 -3.69 3.68
N LYS A 80 6.48 -4.56 4.36
CA LYS A 80 6.89 -5.08 5.68
C LYS A 80 8.24 -5.78 5.62
N GLU A 81 8.48 -6.62 4.62
CA GLU A 81 9.77 -7.30 4.43
C GLU A 81 10.91 -6.29 4.21
N GLN A 82 10.71 -5.29 3.35
CA GLN A 82 11.70 -4.24 3.12
C GLN A 82 12.00 -3.42 4.38
N LEU A 83 10.98 -3.06 5.17
CA LEU A 83 11.17 -2.35 6.43
C LEU A 83 11.97 -3.17 7.44
N VAL A 84 11.75 -4.50 7.50
CA VAL A 84 12.55 -5.39 8.34
C VAL A 84 14.02 -5.38 7.92
N GLU A 85 14.32 -5.41 6.62
CA GLU A 85 15.69 -5.34 6.12
C GLU A 85 16.35 -3.99 6.41
N LEU A 86 15.63 -2.87 6.25
CA LEU A 86 16.15 -1.54 6.62
C LEU A 86 16.50 -1.45 8.11
N LEU A 87 15.65 -1.99 8.99
CA LEU A 87 15.89 -2.02 10.44
C LEU A 87 17.14 -2.85 10.77
N LYS A 88 17.36 -3.99 10.10
CA LYS A 88 18.58 -4.80 10.26
C LYS A 88 19.84 -4.05 9.85
N GLN A 89 19.75 -3.14 8.88
CA GLN A 89 20.85 -2.30 8.41
C GLN A 89 21.07 -1.05 9.28
N GLY A 90 20.22 -0.81 10.29
CA GLY A 90 20.30 0.39 11.14
C GLY A 90 19.82 1.67 10.44
N LYS A 91 19.00 1.55 9.38
CA LYS A 91 18.44 2.69 8.65
C LYS A 91 17.22 3.28 9.36
N ASN A 92 16.97 4.56 9.11
CA ASN A 92 15.88 5.29 9.76
C ASN A 92 14.55 5.09 9.02
N ILE A 93 13.48 4.83 9.77
CA ILE A 93 12.12 4.68 9.25
C ILE A 93 11.21 5.59 10.06
N PHE A 94 10.46 6.44 9.37
CA PHE A 94 9.47 7.33 9.95
C PHE A 94 8.08 6.93 9.47
N ILE A 95 7.15 6.73 10.41
CA ILE A 95 5.76 6.40 10.08
C ILE A 95 4.87 7.55 10.57
N LEU A 96 4.25 8.23 9.63
CA LEU A 96 3.27 9.29 9.88
C LEU A 96 1.90 8.63 10.01
N ILE A 97 1.44 8.46 11.26
CA ILE A 97 0.14 7.84 11.54
C ILE A 97 -0.96 8.79 11.05
N GLY A 98 -1.72 8.32 10.06
CA GLY A 98 -2.86 9.05 9.48
C GLY A 98 -4.21 8.55 9.99
N ARG A 99 -5.28 9.12 9.42
CA ARG A 99 -6.63 8.57 9.53
C ARG A 99 -6.70 7.31 8.66
N ASN A 100 -6.98 6.19 9.30
CA ASN A 100 -7.24 4.94 8.59
C ASN A 100 -8.68 4.91 8.10
N GLU A 101 -8.85 4.77 6.79
CA GLU A 101 -10.14 4.53 6.18
C GLU A 101 -10.54 3.07 6.38
N ASN A 102 -11.82 2.84 6.66
CA ASN A 102 -12.37 1.50 6.56
C ASN A 102 -12.70 1.21 5.09
N CYS A 103 -12.00 0.26 4.48
CA CYS A 103 -12.35 -0.27 3.16
C CYS A 103 -12.66 -1.77 3.25
N TYR A 104 -13.47 -2.26 2.31
CA TYR A 104 -13.69 -3.68 2.10
C TYR A 104 -12.77 -4.20 1.00
N VAL A 105 -12.15 -5.34 1.27
CA VAL A 105 -11.32 -6.07 0.32
C VAL A 105 -11.93 -7.43 0.04
N TYR A 106 -11.76 -7.92 -1.18
CA TYR A 106 -12.13 -9.27 -1.54
C TYR A 106 -11.22 -10.29 -0.82
N THR A 107 -11.83 -11.30 -0.18
CA THR A 107 -11.12 -12.31 0.62
C THR A 107 -10.63 -13.50 -0.19
N GLY A 108 -11.16 -13.72 -1.39
CA GLY A 108 -10.86 -14.91 -2.20
C GLY A 108 -11.99 -15.93 -2.26
N GLU A 109 -12.93 -15.89 -1.32
CA GLU A 109 -14.01 -16.88 -1.20
C GLU A 109 -15.10 -16.66 -2.27
N LYS A 110 -15.19 -17.56 -3.24
CA LYS A 110 -16.36 -17.67 -4.14
C LYS A 110 -17.29 -18.74 -3.60
N ASN A 111 -18.52 -18.38 -3.22
CA ASN A 111 -19.58 -19.36 -3.01
C ASN A 111 -19.92 -20.00 -4.36
N ILE A 112 -19.36 -21.18 -4.64
CA ILE A 112 -19.75 -21.99 -5.79
C ILE A 112 -21.14 -22.56 -5.48
N VAL A 113 -22.19 -21.95 -6.04
CA VAL A 113 -23.53 -22.54 -6.03
C VAL A 113 -23.52 -23.70 -7.03
N LEU A 114 -23.32 -24.92 -6.53
CA LEU A 114 -23.56 -26.14 -7.31
C LEU A 114 -25.07 -26.22 -7.62
N ARG A 115 -25.44 -25.94 -8.87
CA ARG A 115 -26.78 -26.30 -9.38
C ARG A 115 -26.86 -27.82 -9.50
N VAL A 116 -27.47 -28.46 -8.51
CA VAL A 116 -27.91 -29.85 -8.62
C VAL A 116 -29.00 -29.90 -9.70
N LYS A 117 -28.70 -30.49 -10.86
CA LYS A 117 -29.75 -30.93 -11.79
C LYS A 117 -30.36 -32.20 -11.19
N MET A 118 -31.57 -32.10 -10.63
CA MET A 118 -32.45 -33.27 -10.53
C MET A 118 -32.89 -33.64 -11.94
N LEU A 119 -32.44 -34.78 -12.43
CA LEU A 119 -33.12 -35.50 -13.51
C LEU A 119 -34.22 -36.31 -12.83
N VAL A 120 -35.47 -35.96 -13.18
CA VAL A 120 -36.68 -36.73 -12.89
C VAL A 120 -36.70 -37.97 -13.78
#